data_AF-A0A6G0I4N3-F1
#
_entry.id   AF-A0A6G0I4N3-F1
#
_cell.length_a   1.000
_cell.length_b   1.000
_cell.length_c   1.000
_cell.angle_alpha   90.00
_cell.angle_beta   90.00
_cell.angle_gamma   90.00
#
_symmetry.space_group_name_H-M   'P 1'
#
loop_
_entity.id
_entity.type
_entity.pdbx_description
1 polymer ?
#
loop_
_entity_poly.entity_id
_entity_poly.type
_entity_poly.pdbx_seq_one_letter_code
_entity_poly.pdbx_strand_id
1 'polypeptide(L)'
;MCAQVWKIKIPVQVESCPPSERPGSPQLTAHTDEPELYFTNPQQLLDLVTELTEQNLSLIQNSTRVEETLEELQQSLEITRKKIQKDEEQMTLQINDMKQRIDKEKSRGVKLKLMVQLHISLNTEDQDVMLDALGEKVAEVHGSCVDERLTNLNTVEKLANIENHMSSLLESLDGIPGESLEMMKKIKDSEKRTRQREEKLVEQREKQKERMRRYLERSLADSKKVNVRKLMPRCMPVAQKVKVSHVDSTPAEDEFYASLYTYDDVE
;
A
#
# COMPACT_ATOMS: atom_id res chain seq x y z
N MET A 1 34.54 -44.35 -9.52
CA MET A 1 34.55 -45.61 -8.76
C MET A 1 35.11 -46.69 -9.68
N CYS A 2 36.22 -47.31 -9.30
CA CYS A 2 36.95 -48.29 -10.11
C CYS A 2 36.12 -49.56 -10.34
N ALA A 3 35.85 -49.89 -11.61
CA ALA A 3 35.30 -51.18 -11.99
C ALA A 3 36.39 -52.25 -11.83
N GLN A 4 36.30 -53.05 -10.77
CA GLN A 4 37.12 -54.26 -10.62
C GLN A 4 36.53 -55.35 -11.52
N VAL A 5 37.15 -55.55 -12.68
CA VAL A 5 36.88 -56.69 -13.56
C VAL A 5 37.49 -57.94 -12.89
N TRP A 6 36.66 -58.76 -12.26
CA TRP A 6 37.06 -60.08 -11.79
C TRP A 6 37.15 -61.02 -13.01
N LYS A 7 38.35 -61.17 -13.58
CA LYS A 7 38.63 -62.25 -14.52
C LYS A 7 38.71 -63.56 -13.74
N ILE A 8 37.63 -64.32 -13.72
CA ILE A 8 37.65 -65.72 -13.30
C ILE A 8 38.44 -66.48 -14.37
N LYS A 9 39.69 -66.79 -14.06
CA LYS A 9 40.54 -67.62 -14.89
C LYS A 9 40.23 -69.08 -14.56
N ILE A 10 39.35 -69.69 -15.35
CA ILE A 10 39.13 -71.13 -15.31
C ILE A 10 40.45 -71.76 -15.79
N PRO A 11 41.13 -72.58 -14.97
CA PRO A 11 42.30 -73.31 -15.44
C PRO A 11 41.81 -74.39 -16.40
N VAL A 12 41.89 -74.13 -17.70
CA VAL A 12 41.84 -75.21 -18.69
C VAL A 12 43.17 -75.95 -18.55
N GLN A 13 43.15 -77.07 -17.82
CA GLN A 13 44.22 -78.06 -17.93
C GLN A 13 44.09 -78.67 -19.32
N VAL A 14 44.81 -78.07 -20.27
CA VAL A 14 45.11 -78.71 -21.55
C VAL A 14 46.13 -79.80 -21.21
N GLU A 15 45.66 -80.99 -20.89
CA GLU A 15 46.51 -82.17 -21.01
C GLU A 15 46.87 -82.31 -22.48
N SER A 16 48.10 -81.93 -22.80
CA SER A 16 48.71 -82.14 -24.10
C SER A 16 48.71 -83.63 -24.41
N CYS A 17 48.05 -84.03 -25.50
CA CYS A 17 48.26 -85.36 -26.09
C CYS A 17 49.77 -85.60 -26.27
N PRO A 18 50.31 -86.74 -25.83
CA PRO A 18 51.69 -87.09 -26.13
C PRO A 18 51.84 -87.28 -27.66
N PRO A 19 53.06 -87.11 -28.21
CA PRO A 19 53.27 -87.18 -29.65
C PRO A 19 52.91 -88.57 -30.18
N SER A 20 52.11 -88.61 -31.24
CA SER A 20 51.90 -89.82 -32.03
C SER A 20 53.19 -90.13 -32.80
N GLU A 21 53.96 -91.10 -32.31
CA GLU A 21 55.04 -91.71 -33.08
C GLU A 21 54.45 -92.55 -34.22
N ARG A 22 54.89 -92.28 -35.44
CA ARG A 22 54.56 -93.11 -36.62
C ARG A 22 55.34 -94.43 -36.58
N PRO A 23 54.76 -95.51 -37.12
CA PRO A 23 55.26 -96.86 -36.94
C PRO A 23 56.54 -97.08 -37.76
N GLY A 24 57.61 -97.50 -37.06
CA GLY A 24 58.78 -98.10 -37.68
C GLY A 24 58.40 -99.43 -38.35
N SER A 25 58.96 -99.64 -39.53
CA SER A 25 58.81 -100.86 -40.33
C SER A 25 59.26 -102.10 -39.53
N PRO A 26 58.57 -103.26 -39.60
CA PRO A 26 58.97 -104.43 -38.82
C PRO A 26 60.18 -105.11 -39.44
N GLN A 27 61.30 -105.17 -38.71
CA GLN A 27 62.26 -106.26 -38.87
C GLN A 27 61.72 -107.47 -38.11
N LEU A 28 61.36 -108.53 -38.84
CA LEU A 28 61.05 -109.84 -38.28
C LEU A 28 62.33 -110.45 -37.69
N THR A 29 62.50 -110.31 -36.37
CA THR A 29 63.37 -111.17 -35.58
C THR A 29 62.45 -112.05 -34.73
N ALA A 30 62.62 -113.36 -34.85
CA ALA A 30 61.83 -114.36 -34.15
C ALA A 30 62.27 -114.42 -32.68
N HIS A 31 61.60 -113.63 -31.84
CA HIS A 31 61.60 -113.79 -30.40
C HIS A 31 60.15 -113.92 -29.95
N THR A 32 59.88 -115.01 -29.24
CA THR A 32 58.60 -115.34 -28.60
C THR A 32 58.37 -114.38 -27.43
N ASP A 33 57.95 -113.16 -27.72
CA ASP A 33 57.37 -112.24 -26.73
C ASP A 33 55.87 -112.25 -26.96
N GLU A 34 55.16 -112.88 -26.04
CA GLU A 34 53.70 -112.94 -26.04
C GLU A 34 53.20 -111.49 -25.89
N PRO A 35 52.38 -110.95 -26.81
CA PRO A 35 51.95 -109.57 -26.73
C PRO A 35 51.16 -109.36 -25.42
N GLU A 36 51.64 -108.46 -24.55
CA GLU A 36 50.93 -108.06 -23.35
C GLU A 36 49.56 -107.48 -23.73
N LEU A 37 48.52 -108.22 -23.43
CA LEU A 37 47.15 -107.79 -23.65
C LEU A 37 46.81 -106.75 -22.57
N TYR A 38 46.63 -105.49 -23.00
CA TYR A 38 46.20 -104.36 -22.15
C TYR A 38 44.89 -104.65 -21.39
N PHE A 39 44.07 -105.57 -21.92
CA PHE A 39 42.84 -106.03 -21.30
C PHE A 39 42.84 -107.55 -21.21
N THR A 40 42.57 -108.08 -20.03
CA THR A 40 42.50 -109.53 -19.77
C THR A 40 41.13 -110.11 -20.15
N ASN A 41 40.09 -109.27 -20.15
CA ASN A 41 38.73 -109.62 -20.58
C ASN A 41 38.20 -108.48 -21.48
N PRO A 42 37.62 -108.77 -22.66
CA PRO A 42 37.03 -107.76 -23.54
C PRO A 42 35.99 -106.86 -22.85
N GLN A 43 35.37 -107.33 -21.75
CA GLN A 43 34.44 -106.54 -20.95
C GLN A 43 35.10 -105.30 -20.31
N GLN A 44 36.39 -105.35 -19.95
CA GLN A 44 37.09 -104.23 -19.29
C GLN A 44 37.14 -102.97 -20.17
N LEU A 45 37.32 -103.14 -21.48
CA LEU A 45 37.29 -102.03 -22.43
C LEU A 45 35.87 -101.48 -22.59
N LEU A 46 34.87 -102.36 -22.64
CA LEU A 46 33.47 -101.96 -22.74
C LEU A 46 33.05 -101.16 -21.51
N ASP A 47 33.40 -101.62 -20.31
CA ASP A 47 33.09 -100.94 -19.05
C ASP A 47 33.79 -99.58 -18.97
N LEU A 48 35.07 -99.49 -19.36
CA LEU A 48 35.80 -98.22 -19.41
C LEU A 48 35.18 -97.22 -20.39
N VAL A 49 34.84 -97.66 -21.60
CA VAL A 49 34.16 -96.80 -22.59
C VAL A 49 32.79 -96.37 -22.06
N THR A 50 32.06 -97.27 -21.39
CA THR A 50 30.75 -96.96 -20.81
C THR A 50 30.89 -95.91 -19.70
N GLU A 51 31.83 -96.07 -18.77
CA GLU A 51 32.13 -95.09 -17.72
C GLU A 51 32.53 -93.73 -18.32
N LEU A 52 33.42 -93.73 -19.32
CA LEU A 52 33.84 -92.49 -19.99
C LEU A 52 32.66 -91.81 -20.72
N THR A 53 31.75 -92.58 -21.31
CA THR A 53 30.55 -92.04 -21.94
C THR A 53 29.59 -91.45 -20.91
N GLU A 54 29.42 -92.09 -19.75
CA GLU A 54 28.60 -91.57 -18.65
C GLU A 54 29.19 -90.27 -18.09
N GLN A 55 30.51 -90.21 -17.87
CA GLN A 55 31.21 -89.00 -17.44
C GLN A 55 31.07 -87.86 -18.44
N ASN A 56 31.26 -88.13 -19.73
CA ASN A 56 31.09 -87.12 -20.79
C ASN A 56 29.65 -86.61 -20.85
N LEU A 57 28.66 -87.49 -20.75
CA LEU A 57 27.24 -87.10 -20.71
C LEU A 57 26.94 -86.24 -19.47
N SER A 58 27.48 -86.59 -18.31
CA SER A 58 27.36 -85.79 -17.08
C SER A 58 27.99 -84.39 -17.23
N LEU A 59 29.18 -84.31 -17.83
CA LEU A 59 29.85 -83.04 -18.09
C LEU A 59 29.05 -82.15 -19.05
N ILE A 60 28.50 -82.73 -20.12
CA ILE A 60 27.63 -82.01 -21.07
C ILE A 60 26.41 -81.45 -20.32
N GLN A 61 25.71 -82.29 -19.56
CA GLN A 61 24.52 -81.86 -18.80
C GLN A 61 24.85 -80.76 -17.79
N ASN A 62 25.98 -80.88 -17.07
CA ASN A 62 26.40 -79.85 -16.11
C ASN A 62 26.77 -78.54 -16.83
N SER A 63 27.52 -78.61 -17.93
CA SER A 63 27.86 -77.43 -18.73
C SER A 63 26.62 -76.71 -19.24
N THR A 64 25.65 -77.45 -19.81
CA THR A 64 24.40 -76.86 -20.29
C THR A 64 23.60 -76.22 -19.16
N ARG A 65 23.48 -76.89 -18.00
CA ARG A 65 22.81 -76.31 -16.83
C ARG A 65 23.50 -75.03 -16.34
N VAL A 66 24.83 -74.99 -16.30
CA VAL A 66 25.58 -73.80 -15.91
C VAL A 66 25.38 -72.67 -16.92
N GLU A 67 25.38 -72.99 -18.21
CA GLU A 67 25.13 -72.04 -19.30
C GLU A 67 23.73 -71.41 -19.20
N GLU A 68 22.69 -72.23 -18.98
CA GLU A 68 21.32 -71.75 -18.74
C GLU A 68 21.25 -70.80 -17.54
N THR A 69 21.86 -71.18 -16.39
CA THR A 69 21.87 -70.30 -15.21
C THR A 69 22.64 -68.99 -15.46
N LEU A 70 23.68 -69.03 -16.28
CA LEU A 70 24.45 -67.83 -16.65
C LEU A 70 23.63 -66.90 -17.54
N GLU A 71 22.89 -67.44 -18.50
CA GLU A 71 21.98 -66.66 -19.35
C GLU A 71 20.87 -66.00 -18.53
N GLU A 72 20.24 -66.75 -17.61
CA GLU A 72 19.23 -66.21 -16.69
C GLU A 72 19.79 -65.05 -15.85
N LEU A 73 20.99 -65.24 -15.30
CA LEU A 73 21.67 -64.21 -14.52
C LEU A 73 21.96 -62.97 -15.37
N GLN A 74 22.48 -63.13 -16.59
CA GLN A 74 22.75 -62.02 -17.51
C GLN A 74 21.48 -61.24 -17.86
N GLN A 75 20.38 -61.94 -18.16
CA GLN A 75 19.08 -61.32 -18.44
C GLN A 75 18.58 -60.53 -17.22
N SER A 76 18.67 -61.12 -16.01
CA SER A 76 18.27 -60.46 -14.77
C SER A 76 19.10 -59.19 -14.49
N LEU A 77 20.40 -59.22 -14.81
CA LEU A 77 21.30 -58.10 -14.66
C LEU A 77 20.94 -56.96 -15.61
N GLU A 78 20.67 -57.28 -16.88
CA GLU A 78 20.30 -56.26 -17.87
C GLU A 78 18.94 -55.64 -17.56
N ILE A 79 17.96 -56.41 -17.09
CA ILE A 79 16.67 -55.90 -16.61
C ILE A 79 16.89 -54.95 -15.43
N THR A 80 17.71 -55.35 -14.45
CA THR A 80 18.01 -54.55 -13.26
C THR A 80 18.75 -53.26 -13.65
N ARG A 81 19.72 -53.33 -14.56
CA ARG A 81 20.46 -52.18 -15.09
C ARG A 81 19.52 -51.18 -15.76
N LYS A 82 18.62 -51.66 -16.62
CA LYS A 82 17.61 -50.82 -17.28
C LYS A 82 16.66 -50.15 -16.28
N LYS A 83 16.27 -50.87 -15.22
CA LYS A 83 15.44 -50.32 -14.15
C LYS A 83 16.16 -49.20 -13.40
N ILE A 84 17.40 -49.43 -12.99
CA ILE A 84 18.24 -48.42 -12.31
C ILE A 84 18.40 -47.18 -13.20
N GLN A 85 18.70 -47.36 -14.49
CA GLN A 85 18.85 -46.25 -15.42
C GLN A 85 17.57 -45.41 -15.54
N LYS A 86 16.40 -46.07 -15.62
CA LYS A 86 15.10 -45.38 -15.66
C LYS A 86 14.82 -44.61 -14.37
N ASP A 87 15.14 -45.20 -13.22
CA ASP A 87 14.95 -44.56 -11.91
C ASP A 87 15.89 -43.35 -11.75
N GLU A 88 17.12 -43.42 -12.25
CA GLU A 88 18.09 -42.31 -12.28
C GLU A 88 17.61 -41.15 -13.16
N GLU A 89 17.10 -41.45 -14.37
CA GLU A 89 16.49 -40.46 -15.26
C GLU A 89 15.29 -39.77 -14.57
N GLN A 90 14.42 -40.55 -13.91
CA GLN A 90 13.28 -40.02 -13.17
C GLN A 90 13.70 -39.13 -12.00
N MET A 91 14.69 -39.56 -11.19
CA MET A 91 15.22 -38.74 -10.09
C MET A 91 15.83 -37.43 -10.61
N THR A 92 16.55 -37.49 -11.72
CA THR A 92 17.14 -36.29 -12.34
C THR A 92 16.07 -35.28 -12.75
N LEU A 93 14.96 -35.75 -13.34
CA LEU A 93 13.81 -34.91 -13.68
C LEU A 93 13.17 -34.29 -12.43
N GLN A 94 12.96 -35.07 -11.36
CA GLN A 94 12.40 -34.57 -10.10
C GLN A 94 13.29 -33.51 -9.45
N ILE A 95 14.61 -33.71 -9.46
CA ILE A 95 15.58 -32.73 -8.94
C ILE A 95 15.49 -31.42 -9.72
N ASN A 96 15.37 -31.48 -11.05
CA ASN A 96 15.23 -30.29 -11.88
C ASN A 96 13.93 -29.54 -11.61
N ASP A 97 12.79 -30.24 -11.52
CA ASP A 97 11.51 -29.65 -11.13
C ASP A 97 11.59 -28.95 -9.77
N MET A 98 12.15 -29.64 -8.76
CA MET A 98 12.32 -29.05 -7.43
C MET A 98 13.21 -27.81 -7.45
N LYS A 99 14.31 -27.81 -8.21
CA LYS A 99 15.17 -26.62 -8.39
C LYS A 99 14.40 -25.46 -9.00
N GLN A 100 13.64 -25.70 -10.06
CA GLN A 100 12.82 -24.66 -10.69
C GLN A 100 11.77 -24.09 -9.73
N ARG A 101 11.11 -24.95 -8.93
CA ARG A 101 10.16 -24.52 -7.90
C ARG A 101 10.83 -23.67 -6.82
N ILE A 102 12.02 -24.06 -6.36
CA ILE A 102 12.81 -23.29 -5.40
C ILE A 102 13.15 -21.91 -5.96
N ASP A 103 13.60 -21.82 -7.21
CA ASP A 103 13.99 -20.54 -7.81
C ASP A 103 12.79 -19.60 -8.04
N LYS A 104 11.64 -20.16 -8.40
CA LYS A 104 10.37 -19.43 -8.46
C LYS A 104 9.98 -18.87 -7.10
N GLU A 105 10.07 -19.68 -6.05
CA GLU A 105 9.74 -19.26 -4.68
C GLU A 105 10.72 -18.22 -4.14
N LYS A 106 12.02 -18.38 -4.41
CA LYS A 106 13.05 -17.36 -4.09
C LYS A 106 12.74 -16.03 -4.76
N SER A 107 12.41 -16.05 -6.05
CA SER A 107 12.04 -14.85 -6.81
C SER A 107 10.80 -14.17 -6.22
N ARG A 108 9.80 -14.96 -5.81
CA ARG A 108 8.61 -14.47 -5.11
C ARG A 108 8.97 -13.85 -3.75
N GLY A 109 9.86 -14.48 -3.00
CA GLY A 109 10.38 -13.98 -1.72
C GLY A 109 11.09 -12.64 -1.86
N VAL A 110 11.94 -12.47 -2.89
CA VAL A 110 12.59 -11.17 -3.19
C VAL A 110 11.56 -10.10 -3.51
N LYS A 111 10.57 -10.40 -4.35
CA LYS A 111 9.48 -9.45 -4.67
C LYS A 111 8.69 -9.05 -3.42
N LEU A 112 8.33 -10.01 -2.58
CA LEU A 112 7.60 -9.74 -1.33
C LEU A 112 8.43 -8.87 -0.39
N LYS A 113 9.73 -9.15 -0.25
CA LYS A 113 10.64 -8.34 0.57
C LYS A 113 10.67 -6.88 0.10
N LEU A 114 10.74 -6.64 -1.21
CA LEU A 114 10.68 -5.29 -1.77
C LEU A 114 9.34 -4.61 -1.48
N MET A 115 8.22 -5.32 -1.62
CA MET A 115 6.89 -4.77 -1.30
C MET A 115 6.77 -4.39 0.18
N VAL A 116 7.23 -5.26 1.08
CA VAL A 116 7.25 -4.98 2.52
C VAL A 116 8.16 -3.80 2.84
N GLN A 117 9.35 -3.75 2.24
CA GLN A 117 10.25 -2.63 2.44
C GLN A 117 9.62 -1.32 1.95
N LEU A 118 8.98 -1.31 0.78
CA LEU A 118 8.25 -0.15 0.26
C LEU A 118 7.13 0.27 1.21
N HIS A 119 6.36 -0.70 1.73
CA HIS A 119 5.27 -0.45 2.67
C HIS A 119 5.76 0.07 4.02
N ILE A 120 6.94 -0.34 4.50
CA ILE A 120 7.56 0.24 5.70
C ILE A 120 8.09 1.64 5.42
N SER A 121 8.61 1.89 4.20
CA SER A 121 9.16 3.19 3.79
C SER A 121 8.07 4.25 3.58
N LEU A 122 6.92 3.83 3.06
CA LEU A 122 5.69 4.61 3.05
C LEU A 122 5.12 4.52 4.44
N ASN A 123 5.46 5.45 5.34
CA ASN A 123 4.90 5.50 6.70
C ASN A 123 3.36 5.40 6.62
N THR A 124 2.81 4.21 6.82
CA THR A 124 1.37 3.97 6.73
C THR A 124 0.63 4.69 7.84
N GLU A 125 1.30 4.84 8.98
CA GLU A 125 0.82 5.65 10.09
C GLU A 125 0.59 7.10 9.67
N ASP A 126 1.48 7.69 8.86
CA ASP A 126 1.28 9.05 8.33
C ASP A 126 0.12 9.12 7.32
N GLN A 127 -0.12 8.06 6.54
CA GLN A 127 -1.22 7.98 5.60
C GLN A 127 -2.58 7.79 6.30
N ASP A 128 -2.65 6.91 7.29
CA ASP A 128 -3.85 6.66 8.07
C ASP A 128 -4.25 7.91 8.87
N VAL A 129 -3.27 8.57 9.51
CA VAL A 129 -3.48 9.87 10.19
C VAL A 129 -3.97 10.94 9.22
N MET A 130 -3.43 10.99 8.00
CA MET A 130 -3.90 11.93 6.97
C MET A 130 -5.34 11.63 6.51
N LEU A 131 -5.69 10.35 6.37
CA LEU A 131 -7.05 9.92 6.00
C LEU A 131 -8.06 10.22 7.11
N ASP A 132 -7.69 10.04 8.36
CA ASP A 132 -8.52 10.39 9.52
C ASP A 132 -8.75 11.90 9.60
N ALA A 133 -7.68 12.70 9.46
CA ALA A 133 -7.78 14.17 9.44
C ALA A 133 -8.65 14.68 8.28
N LEU A 134 -8.54 14.04 7.10
CA LEU A 134 -9.42 14.33 5.97
C LEU A 134 -10.88 13.94 6.30
N GLY A 135 -11.10 12.79 6.92
CA GLY A 135 -12.41 12.33 7.36
C GLY A 135 -13.08 13.29 8.33
N GLU A 136 -12.34 13.83 9.30
CA GLU A 136 -12.80 14.87 10.21
C GLU A 136 -13.20 16.15 9.46
N LYS A 137 -12.37 16.60 8.52
CA LYS A 137 -12.67 17.82 7.75
C LYS A 137 -13.91 17.65 6.86
N VAL A 138 -14.05 16.48 6.23
CA VAL A 138 -15.25 16.15 5.44
C VAL A 138 -16.49 16.12 6.33
N ALA A 139 -16.38 15.61 7.55
CA ALA A 139 -17.49 15.61 8.51
C ALA A 139 -17.90 17.03 8.94
N GLU A 140 -16.92 17.91 9.18
CA GLU A 140 -17.17 19.33 9.50
C GLU A 140 -17.94 20.04 8.37
N VAL A 141 -17.45 19.89 7.13
CA VAL A 141 -18.09 20.53 5.96
C VAL A 141 -19.50 19.97 5.75
N HIS A 142 -19.67 18.65 5.84
CA HIS A 142 -20.99 18.01 5.71
C HIS A 142 -21.99 18.54 6.75
N GLY A 143 -21.56 18.67 8.02
CA GLY A 143 -22.40 19.23 9.09
C GLY A 143 -22.78 20.69 8.86
N SER A 144 -21.88 21.49 8.28
CA SER A 144 -22.13 22.91 7.99
C SER A 144 -23.07 23.15 6.79
N CYS A 145 -23.04 22.28 5.78
CA CYS A 145 -23.72 22.51 4.50
C CYS A 145 -25.01 21.69 4.32
N VAL A 146 -25.10 20.48 4.87
CA VAL A 146 -26.20 19.54 4.57
C VAL A 146 -27.15 19.40 5.77
N ASP A 147 -26.77 18.64 6.80
CA ASP A 147 -27.50 18.52 8.07
C ASP A 147 -26.65 17.72 9.08
N GLU A 148 -26.69 18.09 10.36
CA GLU A 148 -25.88 17.47 11.43
C GLU A 148 -26.44 16.11 11.90
N ARG A 149 -27.67 15.77 11.51
CA ARG A 149 -28.39 14.57 11.98
C ARG A 149 -27.96 13.23 11.37
N LEU A 150 -27.16 13.24 10.30
CA LEU A 150 -26.69 12.04 9.59
C LEU A 150 -25.23 11.73 9.92
N THR A 151 -24.93 11.48 11.19
CA THR A 151 -23.55 11.28 11.68
C THR A 151 -22.93 9.95 11.29
N ASN A 152 -23.73 8.94 10.96
CA ASN A 152 -23.28 7.54 10.73
C ASN A 152 -22.91 7.23 9.27
N LEU A 153 -22.58 8.24 8.47
CA LEU A 153 -22.20 8.09 7.07
C LEU A 153 -20.68 7.92 6.92
N ASN A 154 -20.27 7.08 5.98
CA ASN A 154 -18.87 6.96 5.57
C ASN A 154 -18.38 8.26 4.91
N THR A 155 -17.08 8.55 4.94
CA THR A 155 -16.46 9.74 4.35
C THR A 155 -16.83 9.94 2.88
N VAL A 156 -16.86 8.87 2.09
CA VAL A 156 -17.25 8.91 0.67
C VAL A 156 -18.73 9.28 0.50
N GLU A 157 -19.60 8.75 1.36
CA GLU A 157 -21.04 9.05 1.34
C GLU A 157 -21.31 10.52 1.74
N LYS A 158 -20.56 11.03 2.74
CA LYS A 158 -20.60 12.45 3.12
C LYS A 158 -20.18 13.35 1.96
N LEU A 159 -19.14 12.98 1.21
CA LEU A 159 -18.71 13.73 0.01
C LEU A 159 -19.80 13.74 -1.07
N ALA A 160 -20.42 12.59 -1.35
CA ALA A 160 -21.51 12.51 -2.32
C ALA A 160 -22.70 13.41 -1.94
N ASN A 161 -23.03 13.48 -0.65
CA ASN A 161 -24.07 14.38 -0.16
C ASN A 161 -23.71 15.86 -0.34
N ILE A 162 -22.45 16.24 -0.07
CA ILE A 162 -21.96 17.60 -0.30
C ILE A 162 -22.08 17.96 -1.78
N GLU A 163 -21.64 17.06 -2.67
CA GLU A 163 -21.70 17.24 -4.12
C GLU A 163 -23.15 17.41 -4.61
N ASN A 164 -24.06 16.56 -4.13
CA ASN A 164 -25.48 16.66 -4.45
C ASN A 164 -26.07 17.99 -3.96
N HIS A 165 -25.75 18.41 -2.74
CA HIS A 165 -26.20 19.69 -2.20
C HIS A 165 -25.69 20.89 -3.01
N MET A 166 -24.40 20.90 -3.35
CA MET A 166 -23.83 21.91 -4.23
C MET A 166 -24.51 21.94 -5.60
N SER A 167 -24.79 20.78 -6.18
CA SER A 167 -25.46 20.67 -7.47
C SER A 167 -26.89 21.22 -7.41
N SER A 168 -27.65 20.90 -6.36
CA SER A 168 -29.00 21.45 -6.16
C SER A 168 -28.99 22.97 -5.97
N LEU A 169 -28.01 23.52 -5.25
CA LEU A 169 -27.86 24.97 -5.12
C LEU A 169 -27.57 25.64 -6.46
N LEU A 170 -26.67 25.07 -7.27
CA LEU A 170 -26.36 25.60 -8.60
C LEU A 170 -27.59 25.55 -9.53
N GLU A 171 -28.32 24.44 -9.55
CA GLU A 171 -29.55 24.32 -10.34
C GLU A 171 -30.61 25.34 -9.89
N SER A 172 -30.72 25.58 -8.58
CA SER A 172 -31.63 26.60 -8.04
C SER A 172 -31.23 28.03 -8.46
N LEU A 173 -29.93 28.30 -8.60
CA LEU A 173 -29.41 29.59 -9.06
C LEU A 173 -29.67 29.80 -10.55
N ASP A 174 -29.46 28.77 -11.36
CA ASP A 174 -29.71 28.80 -12.81
C ASP A 174 -31.21 28.91 -13.13
N GLY A 175 -32.08 28.36 -12.27
CA GLY A 175 -33.53 28.45 -12.39
C GLY A 175 -34.13 29.83 -12.10
N ILE A 176 -33.34 30.80 -11.60
CA ILE A 176 -33.84 32.14 -11.27
C ILE A 176 -34.17 32.92 -12.55
N PRO A 177 -35.42 33.38 -12.76
CA PRO A 177 -35.79 34.15 -13.94
C PRO A 177 -35.00 35.47 -14.00
N GLY A 178 -34.45 35.79 -15.18
CA GLY A 178 -33.64 37.00 -15.39
C GLY A 178 -34.35 38.31 -15.02
N GLU A 179 -35.67 38.39 -15.21
CA GLU A 179 -36.48 39.55 -14.80
C GLU A 179 -36.48 39.76 -13.29
N SER A 180 -36.63 38.68 -12.52
CA SER A 180 -36.56 38.71 -11.05
C SER A 180 -35.18 39.12 -10.58
N LEU A 181 -34.13 38.60 -11.23
CA LEU A 181 -32.74 38.92 -10.93
C LEU A 181 -32.42 40.41 -11.17
N GLU A 182 -32.90 40.98 -12.29
CA GLU A 182 -32.76 42.41 -12.57
C GLU A 182 -33.54 43.30 -11.58
N MET A 183 -34.74 42.88 -11.16
CA MET A 183 -35.47 43.58 -10.09
C MET A 183 -34.71 43.54 -8.76
N MET A 184 -34.23 42.37 -8.35
CA MET A 184 -33.43 42.20 -7.12
C MET A 184 -32.16 43.06 -7.16
N LYS A 185 -31.47 43.11 -8.31
CA LYS A 185 -30.30 43.96 -8.52
C LYS A 185 -30.62 45.43 -8.36
N LYS A 186 -31.73 45.91 -8.96
CA LYS A 186 -32.19 47.30 -8.81
C LYS A 186 -32.51 47.66 -7.36
N ILE A 187 -33.15 46.75 -6.61
CA ILE A 187 -33.45 46.92 -5.18
C ILE A 187 -32.15 47.01 -4.37
N LYS A 188 -31.22 46.06 -4.56
CA LYS A 188 -29.92 46.06 -3.87
C LYS A 188 -29.12 47.35 -4.16
N ASP A 189 -29.13 47.80 -5.41
CA ASP A 189 -28.42 49.01 -5.83
C ASP A 189 -29.11 50.30 -5.36
N SER A 190 -30.44 50.31 -5.20
CA SER A 190 -31.16 51.44 -4.59
C SER A 190 -30.91 51.50 -3.08
N GLU A 191 -30.99 50.37 -2.38
CA GLU A 191 -30.70 50.26 -0.94
C GLU A 191 -29.27 50.72 -0.63
N LYS A 192 -28.28 50.22 -1.37
CA LYS A 192 -26.87 50.63 -1.22
C LYS A 192 -26.71 52.15 -1.37
N ARG A 193 -27.38 52.76 -2.35
CA ARG A 193 -27.33 54.23 -2.55
C ARG A 193 -28.01 54.98 -1.41
N THR A 194 -29.14 54.48 -0.91
CA THR A 194 -29.86 55.09 0.21
C THR A 194 -29.01 55.04 1.49
N ARG A 195 -28.43 53.87 1.81
CA ARG A 195 -27.53 53.70 2.95
C ARG A 195 -26.33 54.65 2.89
N GLN A 196 -25.72 54.81 1.73
CA GLN A 196 -24.62 55.77 1.54
C GLN A 196 -25.04 57.23 1.75
N ARG A 197 -26.29 57.60 1.41
CA ARG A 197 -26.81 58.96 1.66
C ARG A 197 -27.10 59.18 3.12
N GLU A 198 -27.71 58.20 3.78
CA GLU A 198 -28.01 58.23 5.21
C GLU A 198 -26.73 58.34 6.05
N GLU A 199 -25.71 57.52 5.75
CA GLU A 199 -24.40 57.57 6.40
C GLU A 199 -23.76 58.96 6.26
N LYS A 200 -23.83 59.58 5.08
CA LYS A 200 -23.34 60.96 4.86
C LYS A 200 -24.14 62.00 5.64
N LEU A 201 -25.46 61.87 5.69
CA LEU A 201 -26.32 62.80 6.43
C LEU A 201 -26.08 62.70 7.94
N VAL A 202 -25.91 61.48 8.45
CA VAL A 202 -25.54 61.22 9.85
C VAL A 202 -24.18 61.85 10.15
N GLU A 203 -23.17 61.64 9.31
CA GLU A 203 -21.84 62.23 9.50
C GLU A 203 -21.89 63.77 9.51
N GLN A 204 -22.68 64.39 8.62
CA GLN A 204 -22.88 65.84 8.60
C GLN A 204 -23.57 66.34 9.88
N ARG A 205 -24.63 65.64 10.33
CA ARG A 205 -25.36 65.96 11.55
C ARG A 205 -24.46 65.84 12.78
N GLU A 206 -23.60 64.82 12.85
CA GLU A 206 -22.62 64.66 13.91
C GLU A 206 -21.57 65.77 13.90
N LYS A 207 -21.03 66.12 12.72
CA LYS A 207 -20.11 67.26 12.59
C LYS A 207 -20.76 68.57 13.03
N GLN A 208 -22.05 68.78 12.72
CA GLN A 208 -22.78 69.97 13.17
C GLN A 208 -23.04 69.96 14.67
N LYS A 209 -23.50 68.83 15.24
CA LYS A 209 -23.68 68.64 16.69
C LYS A 209 -22.37 68.87 17.43
N GLU A 210 -21.25 68.37 16.92
CA GLU A 210 -19.92 68.57 17.49
C GLU A 210 -19.51 70.05 17.48
N ARG A 211 -19.74 70.76 16.36
CA ARG A 211 -19.49 72.21 16.26
C ARG A 211 -20.32 72.99 17.27
N MET A 212 -21.61 72.70 17.38
CA MET A 212 -22.49 73.34 18.36
C MET A 212 -22.05 73.03 19.80
N ARG A 213 -21.71 71.78 20.10
CA ARG A 213 -21.19 71.35 21.41
C ARG A 213 -19.94 72.14 21.79
N ARG A 214 -18.94 72.21 20.89
CA ARG A 214 -17.71 72.98 21.13
C ARG A 214 -17.95 74.48 21.27
N TYR A 215 -18.94 75.03 20.57
CA TYR A 215 -19.32 76.44 20.73
C TYR A 215 -19.92 76.70 22.11
N LEU A 216 -20.87 75.87 22.54
CA LEU A 216 -21.49 75.96 23.86
C LEU A 216 -20.45 75.78 24.98
N GLU A 217 -19.56 74.80 24.85
CA GLU A 217 -18.46 74.58 25.78
C GLU A 217 -17.54 75.80 25.88
N ARG A 218 -17.20 76.45 24.75
CA ARG A 218 -16.43 77.71 24.76
C ARG A 218 -17.18 78.87 25.40
N SER A 219 -18.51 78.96 25.26
CA SER A 219 -19.31 80.03 25.88
C SER A 219 -19.50 79.82 27.38
N LEU A 220 -19.60 78.57 27.83
CA LEU A 220 -19.75 78.21 29.25
C LEU A 220 -18.39 78.15 29.98
N ALA A 221 -17.28 78.05 29.24
CA ALA A 221 -15.96 78.08 29.83
C ALA A 221 -15.75 79.40 30.58
N ASP A 222 -15.53 79.28 31.89
CA ASP A 222 -15.26 80.43 32.74
C ASP A 222 -14.10 81.24 32.16
N SER A 223 -14.36 82.53 31.91
CA SER A 223 -13.30 83.45 31.53
C SER A 223 -12.25 83.41 32.64
N LYS A 224 -11.00 83.07 32.29
CA LYS A 224 -9.91 83.09 33.26
C LYS A 224 -9.88 84.47 33.89
N LYS A 225 -10.09 84.54 35.21
CA LYS A 225 -9.95 85.79 35.96
C LYS A 225 -8.51 86.26 35.75
N VAL A 226 -8.33 87.22 34.86
CA VAL A 226 -7.04 87.89 34.74
C VAL A 226 -6.87 88.62 36.06
N ASN A 227 -5.85 88.23 36.84
CA ASN A 227 -5.44 88.97 38.03
C ASN A 227 -4.80 90.30 37.59
N VAL A 228 -5.59 91.18 36.98
CA VAL A 228 -5.20 92.56 36.72
C VAL A 228 -5.19 93.28 38.06
N ARG A 229 -4.24 94.20 38.28
CA ARG A 229 -4.33 95.16 39.39
C ARG A 229 -5.72 95.82 39.33
N LYS A 230 -6.49 95.70 40.42
CA LYS A 230 -7.80 96.35 40.54
C LYS A 230 -7.65 97.83 40.17
N LEU A 231 -8.45 98.29 39.20
CA LEU A 231 -8.47 99.70 38.80
C LEU A 231 -8.88 100.52 40.04
N MET A 232 -8.03 101.43 40.52
CA MET A 232 -8.42 102.32 41.62
C MET A 232 -9.51 103.27 41.14
N PRO A 233 -10.67 103.35 41.83
CA PRO A 233 -11.65 104.40 41.58
C PRO A 233 -10.98 105.76 41.80
N ARG A 234 -11.03 106.63 40.79
CA ARG A 234 -10.37 107.96 40.86
C ARG A 234 -11.15 108.97 41.71
N CYS A 235 -12.37 108.66 42.12
CA CYS A 235 -13.21 109.51 42.98
C CYS A 235 -14.06 108.67 43.94
N MET A 236 -14.31 109.18 45.14
CA MET A 236 -15.35 108.71 46.06
C MET A 236 -16.57 109.62 45.91
N PRO A 237 -17.66 109.19 45.24
CA PRO A 237 -18.86 110.01 45.14
C PRO A 237 -19.48 110.19 46.53
N VAL A 238 -19.81 111.43 46.88
CA VAL A 238 -20.46 111.78 48.15
C VAL A 238 -21.88 111.21 48.15
N ALA A 239 -22.23 110.46 49.19
CA ALA A 239 -23.57 109.90 49.37
C ALA A 239 -24.61 111.03 49.49
N GLN A 240 -25.44 111.20 48.47
CA GLN A 240 -26.65 112.00 48.57
C GLN A 240 -27.64 111.31 49.51
N LYS A 241 -28.07 112.01 50.57
CA LYS A 241 -29.15 111.56 51.44
C LYS A 241 -30.47 111.64 50.65
N VAL A 242 -30.88 110.52 50.06
CA VAL A 242 -32.20 110.39 49.43
C VAL A 242 -33.25 110.28 50.55
N LYS A 243 -34.17 111.25 50.58
CA LYS A 243 -35.43 111.13 51.33
C LYS A 243 -36.30 110.09 50.62
N VAL A 244 -36.67 109.04 51.34
CA VAL A 244 -37.61 108.02 50.89
C VAL A 244 -38.99 108.66 50.79
N SER A 245 -39.52 108.78 49.57
CA SER A 245 -40.97 108.87 49.35
C SER A 245 -41.45 107.49 48.88
N HIS A 246 -42.27 106.88 49.73
CA HIS A 246 -42.94 105.61 49.53
C HIS A 246 -44.06 105.75 48.50
N VAL A 247 -43.98 105.00 47.39
CA VAL A 247 -45.16 104.60 46.61
C VAL A 247 -44.97 103.14 46.20
N ASP A 248 -45.92 102.32 46.60
CA ASP A 248 -45.98 100.88 46.37
C ASP A 248 -46.22 100.51 44.90
N SER A 249 -45.47 99.47 44.49
CA SER A 249 -45.89 98.24 43.79
C SER A 249 -46.81 98.32 42.56
N THR A 250 -46.33 97.80 41.42
CA THR A 250 -46.67 96.42 40.96
C THR A 250 -45.78 95.96 39.79
N PRO A 251 -45.50 94.65 39.66
CA PRO A 251 -44.72 94.04 38.59
C PRO A 251 -45.63 93.57 37.44
N ALA A 252 -45.16 93.73 36.19
CA ALA A 252 -45.71 93.04 35.04
C ALA A 252 -44.62 92.16 34.44
N GLU A 253 -44.71 90.86 34.75
CA GLU A 253 -44.14 89.80 33.92
C GLU A 253 -45.02 89.66 32.67
N ASP A 254 -44.41 89.46 31.50
CA ASP A 254 -44.55 88.21 30.72
C ASP A 254 -44.39 88.36 29.20
N GLU A 255 -43.83 87.26 28.65
CA GLU A 255 -44.12 86.69 27.33
C GLU A 255 -43.78 87.47 26.06
N PHE A 256 -42.63 87.17 25.45
CA PHE A 256 -42.47 87.40 24.00
C PHE A 256 -41.70 86.32 23.20
N TYR A 257 -41.25 85.19 23.76
CA TYR A 257 -40.56 84.17 22.94
C TYR A 257 -41.05 82.74 23.15
N ALA A 258 -42.33 82.53 22.81
CA ALA A 258 -42.95 81.22 22.61
C ALA A 258 -43.41 81.04 21.15
N SER A 259 -42.60 81.44 20.16
CA SER A 259 -42.98 81.35 18.73
C SER A 259 -41.88 80.78 17.82
N LEU A 260 -41.08 79.81 18.29
CA LEU A 260 -40.10 79.16 17.41
C LEU A 260 -40.08 77.62 17.42
N TYR A 261 -41.18 76.99 17.85
CA TYR A 261 -41.39 75.56 17.62
C TYR A 261 -42.86 75.26 17.36
N THR A 262 -43.23 75.24 16.08
CA THR A 262 -44.30 74.37 15.59
C THR A 262 -43.77 73.64 14.36
N TYR A 263 -43.76 72.31 14.49
CA TYR A 263 -43.59 71.36 13.41
C TYR A 263 -44.63 71.63 12.31
N ASP A 264 -44.21 71.51 11.06
CA ASP A 264 -45.08 71.00 10.01
C ASP A 264 -44.50 69.65 9.56
N ASP A 265 -45.12 68.58 10.07
CA ASP A 265 -45.30 67.32 9.35
C ASP A 265 -46.37 67.56 8.29
N VAL A 266 -46.07 67.33 7.01
CA VAL A 266 -47.07 67.03 5.98
C VAL A 266 -46.48 66.05 4.95
N GLU A 267 -47.14 64.88 4.88
CA GLU A 267 -47.22 63.86 3.80
C GLU A 267 -45.97 63.40 3.04
#